data_AF-A0A382AG15-F1
#
_entry.id   AF-A0A382AG15-F1
#
_cell.length_a   1.000
_cell.length_b   1.000
_cell.length_c   1.000
_cell.angle_alpha   90.00
_cell.angle_beta   90.00
_cell.angle_gamma   90.00
#
_symmetry.space_group_name_H-M   'P 1'
#
loop_
_entity.id
_entity.type
_entity.pdbx_description
1 polymer ?
#
loop_
_entity_poly.entity_id
_entity_poly.type
_entity_poly.pdbx_seq_one_letter_code
_entity_poly.pdbx_strand_id
1 'polypeptide(L)'
;MTQPAATFNHPPSNLDLDYDAIVIGAGISGLYQLYKLREIGMKVRVFEAGTGVGGTWYWNRYPGARFDSESYSYAYSFSQELLDEWDWSEH
;
A
#
# COMPACT_ATOMS: atom_id res chain seq x y z
N MET A 1 45.72 -5.10 19.60
CA MET A 1 44.74 -4.28 20.32
C MET A 1 43.43 -4.32 19.55
N THR A 2 42.53 -5.24 19.90
CA THR A 2 41.18 -5.35 19.34
C THR A 2 40.21 -4.84 20.42
N GLN A 3 39.47 -3.77 20.12
CA GLN A 3 38.40 -3.30 21.01
C GLN A 3 37.26 -4.33 21.03
N PRO A 4 36.59 -4.58 22.17
CA PRO A 4 35.40 -5.42 22.18
C PRO A 4 34.23 -4.66 21.53
N ALA A 5 33.44 -5.36 20.73
CA ALA A 5 32.22 -4.82 20.13
C ALA A 5 31.26 -4.35 21.23
N ALA A 6 30.76 -3.12 21.11
CA ALA A 6 29.77 -2.57 22.02
C ALA A 6 28.49 -3.43 21.96
N THR A 7 28.15 -4.08 23.07
CA THR A 7 26.87 -4.76 23.23
C THR A 7 25.78 -3.72 23.41
N PHE A 8 25.03 -3.44 22.35
CA PHE A 8 23.81 -2.64 22.45
C PHE A 8 22.72 -3.45 23.15
N ASN A 9 22.49 -3.19 24.43
CA ASN A 9 21.30 -3.68 25.13
C ASN A 9 20.07 -3.00 24.52
N HIS A 10 19.32 -3.73 23.69
CA HIS A 10 17.96 -3.33 23.34
C HIS A 10 17.04 -3.61 24.54
N PRO A 11 16.25 -2.63 25.02
CA PRO A 11 15.17 -2.93 25.94
C PRO A 11 14.19 -3.91 25.25
N PRO A 12 13.49 -4.78 26.00
CA PRO A 12 12.47 -5.63 25.40
C PRO A 12 11.37 -4.72 24.84
N SER A 13 11.41 -4.49 23.53
CA SER A 13 10.38 -3.74 22.83
C SER A 13 9.14 -4.63 22.74
N ASN A 14 8.25 -4.50 23.73
CA ASN A 14 6.95 -5.16 23.75
C ASN A 14 5.96 -4.50 22.75
N LEU A 15 6.48 -4.12 21.58
CA LEU A 15 5.69 -3.77 20.42
C LEU A 15 5.73 -5.02 19.55
N ASP A 16 4.60 -5.72 19.41
CA ASP A 16 4.45 -6.87 18.50
C ASP A 16 4.57 -6.41 17.03
N LEU A 17 5.77 -5.95 16.66
CA LEU A 17 6.19 -5.52 15.33
C LEU A 17 6.54 -6.70 14.43
N ASP A 18 6.17 -7.90 14.86
CA ASP A 18 6.31 -9.10 14.05
C ASP A 18 5.27 -9.06 12.93
N TYR A 19 5.72 -8.93 11.68
CA TYR A 19 4.89 -8.91 10.48
C TYR A 19 5.49 -9.89 9.48
N ASP A 20 4.64 -10.69 8.83
CA ASP A 20 5.08 -11.60 7.78
C ASP A 20 5.50 -10.85 6.52
N ALA A 21 4.91 -9.67 6.28
CA ALA A 21 5.32 -8.76 5.22
C ALA A 21 5.01 -7.29 5.53
N ILE A 22 5.83 -6.42 4.95
CA ILE A 22 5.67 -4.97 4.99
C ILE A 22 5.56 -4.46 3.56
N VAL A 23 4.54 -3.65 3.30
CA VAL A 23 4.33 -3.01 2.00
C VAL A 23 4.59 -1.52 2.14
N ILE A 24 5.37 -0.95 1.23
CA ILE A 24 5.68 0.48 1.21
C ILE A 24 4.91 1.14 0.07
N GLY A 25 4.08 2.11 0.43
CA GLY A 25 3.16 2.83 -0.45
C GLY A 25 1.74 2.27 -0.43
N ALA A 26 0.75 3.15 -0.34
CA ALA A 26 -0.68 2.88 -0.41
C ALA A 26 -1.31 3.43 -1.71
N GLY A 27 -0.60 3.22 -2.82
CA GLY A 27 -1.14 3.37 -4.17
C GLY A 27 -1.91 2.14 -4.63
N ILE A 28 -2.25 2.07 -5.92
CA ILE A 28 -3.00 0.95 -6.51
C ILE A 28 -2.32 -0.40 -6.24
N SER A 29 -1.01 -0.48 -6.50
CA SER A 29 -0.26 -1.71 -6.24
C SER A 29 -0.24 -2.10 -4.76
N GLY A 30 0.03 -1.13 -3.87
CA GLY A 30 0.15 -1.37 -2.43
C GLY A 30 -1.16 -1.82 -1.77
N LEU A 31 -2.28 -1.22 -2.18
CA LEU A 31 -3.61 -1.63 -1.71
C LEU A 31 -3.96 -3.04 -2.17
N TYR A 32 -3.70 -3.37 -3.44
CA TYR A 32 -3.95 -4.71 -3.95
C TYR A 32 -3.04 -5.76 -3.30
N GLN A 33 -1.76 -5.43 -3.09
CA GLN A 33 -0.82 -6.30 -2.38
C GLN A 33 -1.27 -6.56 -0.94
N LEU A 34 -1.71 -5.52 -0.22
CA LEU A 34 -2.28 -5.63 1.11
C LEU A 34 -3.49 -6.58 1.12
N TYR A 35 -4.41 -6.38 0.18
CA TYR A 35 -5.60 -7.22 0.03
C TYR A 35 -5.22 -8.70 -0.19
N LYS A 36 -4.36 -8.99 -1.16
CA LYS A 36 -3.93 -10.36 -1.48
C LYS A 36 -3.15 -11.04 -0.36
N LEU A 37 -2.27 -10.33 0.33
CA LEU A 37 -1.51 -10.91 1.44
C LEU A 37 -2.41 -11.21 2.64
N ARG A 38 -3.47 -10.41 2.87
CA ARG A 38 -4.48 -10.71 3.90
C ARG A 38 -5.34 -11.92 3.54
N GLU A 39 -5.69 -12.11 2.26
CA GLU A 39 -6.47 -13.29 1.83
C GLU A 39 -5.74 -14.61 2.13
N ILE A 40 -4.41 -14.63 2.07
CA ILE A 40 -3.59 -15.81 2.41
C ILE A 40 -3.24 -15.89 3.90
N GLY A 41 -3.83 -15.04 4.75
CA GLY A 41 -3.71 -15.10 6.20
C GLY A 41 -2.43 -14.47 6.79
N MET A 42 -1.66 -13.71 6.00
CA MET A 42 -0.43 -13.08 6.49
C MET A 42 -0.73 -11.83 7.34
N LYS A 43 0.03 -11.67 8.43
CA LYS A 43 0.06 -10.46 9.25
C LYS A 43 0.88 -9.39 8.51
N VAL A 44 0.18 -8.55 7.77
CA VAL A 44 0.79 -7.52 6.91
C VAL A 44 0.52 -6.10 7.41
N ARG A 45 1.49 -5.21 7.18
CA ARG A 45 1.35 -3.76 7.40
C ARG A 45 1.79 -2.95 6.20
N VAL A 46 1.02 -1.92 5.85
CA VAL A 46 1.38 -0.92 4.84
C VAL A 46 1.87 0.34 5.54
N PHE A 47 2.94 0.94 5.02
CA PHE A 47 3.37 2.28 5.37
C PHE A 47 3.27 3.20 4.15
N GLU A 48 2.59 4.34 4.30
CA GLU A 48 2.44 5.36 3.27
C GLU A 48 3.00 6.68 3.80
N ALA A 49 3.67 7.44 2.94
CA ALA A 49 4.22 8.74 3.29
C ALA A 49 3.13 9.82 3.35
N GLY A 50 2.09 9.69 2.53
CA GLY A 50 0.92 10.55 2.52
C GLY A 50 0.00 10.32 3.71
N THR A 51 -0.90 11.27 3.93
CA THR A 51 -1.93 11.14 4.99
C THR A 51 -3.13 10.32 4.56
N GLY A 52 -3.12 9.76 3.34
CA GLY A 52 -4.22 9.01 2.76
C GLY A 52 -3.77 8.10 1.62
N VAL A 53 -4.69 7.29 1.13
CA VAL A 53 -4.45 6.32 0.04
C VAL A 53 -4.53 6.99 -1.34
N GLY A 54 -3.96 6.34 -2.34
CA GLY A 54 -4.06 6.74 -3.75
C GLY A 54 -2.70 6.83 -4.47
N GLY A 55 -1.59 6.91 -3.73
CA GLY A 55 -0.25 6.99 -4.30
C GLY A 55 -0.11 8.18 -5.24
N THR A 56 0.19 7.92 -6.52
CA THR A 56 0.29 8.95 -7.56
C THR A 56 -0.93 9.88 -7.59
N TRP A 57 -2.14 9.35 -7.42
CA TRP A 57 -3.40 10.13 -7.42
C TRP A 57 -3.61 10.95 -6.16
N TYR A 58 -2.99 10.54 -5.04
CA TYR A 58 -3.03 11.32 -3.81
C TYR A 58 -2.15 12.56 -3.94
N TRP A 59 -0.92 12.39 -4.45
CA TRP A 59 0.10 13.44 -4.53
C TRP A 59 -0.09 14.40 -5.72
N ASN A 60 -0.54 13.91 -6.88
CA ASN A 60 -0.68 14.73 -8.09
C ASN A 60 -2.10 15.30 -8.18
N ARG A 61 -2.26 16.57 -7.81
CA ARG A 61 -3.53 17.30 -7.88
C ARG A 61 -3.43 18.61 -8.66
N TYR A 62 -2.55 18.63 -9.65
CA TYR A 62 -2.44 19.79 -10.53
C TYR A 62 -3.64 19.87 -11.49
N PRO A 63 -4.03 21.07 -11.96
CA PRO A 63 -5.13 21.23 -12.89
C PRO A 63 -4.90 20.40 -14.17
N GLY A 64 -5.86 19.55 -14.52
CA GLY A 64 -5.78 18.68 -15.71
C GLY A 64 -5.05 17.35 -15.49
N ALA A 65 -4.75 16.96 -14.25
CA ALA A 65 -4.27 15.61 -13.95
C ALA A 65 -5.28 14.55 -14.46
N ARG A 66 -4.81 13.67 -15.34
CA ARG A 66 -5.57 12.60 -16.01
C ARG A 66 -4.67 11.39 -16.21
N PHE A 67 -5.27 10.26 -16.58
CA PHE A 67 -4.55 9.09 -17.08
C PHE A 67 -4.85 8.92 -18.57
N ASP A 68 -3.94 8.27 -19.27
CA ASP A 68 -3.97 8.13 -20.73
C ASP A 68 -4.54 6.77 -21.18
N SER A 69 -5.21 6.06 -20.28
CA SER A 69 -5.85 4.77 -20.56
C SER A 69 -7.37 4.93 -20.56
N GLU A 70 -8.08 3.99 -21.14
CA GLU A 70 -9.54 3.98 -21.05
C GLU A 70 -9.96 3.63 -19.63
N SER A 71 -11.04 4.22 -19.12
CA SER A 71 -11.40 4.14 -17.69
C SER A 71 -11.64 2.72 -17.21
N TYR A 72 -12.17 1.86 -18.08
CA TYR A 72 -12.42 0.46 -17.77
C TYR A 72 -11.14 -0.38 -17.65
N SER A 73 -10.05 0.04 -18.31
CA SER A 73 -8.75 -0.64 -18.23
C SER A 73 -7.98 -0.30 -16.95
N TYR A 74 -8.33 0.82 -16.31
CA TYR A 74 -7.66 1.34 -15.11
C TYR A 74 -8.50 1.16 -13.83
N ALA A 75 -9.19 0.03 -13.74
CA ALA A 75 -9.97 -0.38 -12.56
C ALA A 75 -9.48 -1.72 -11.99
N TYR A 76 -9.83 -2.01 -10.73
CA TYR A 76 -9.54 -3.32 -10.17
C TYR A 76 -10.51 -4.37 -10.70
N SER A 77 -9.98 -5.37 -11.39
CA SER A 77 -10.77 -6.47 -11.94
C SER A 77 -10.94 -7.66 -11.00
N PHE A 78 -10.46 -7.59 -9.75
CA PHE A 78 -10.52 -8.71 -8.81
C PHE A 78 -11.88 -8.86 -8.12
N SER A 79 -12.70 -7.81 -8.10
CA SER A 79 -14.01 -7.79 -7.46
C SER A 79 -15.07 -7.39 -8.46
N GLN A 80 -16.02 -8.28 -8.72
CA GLN A 80 -17.16 -7.99 -9.60
C GLN A 80 -18.07 -6.93 -8.99
N GLU A 81 -18.29 -6.98 -7.67
CA GLU A 81 -19.05 -5.97 -6.92
C GLU A 81 -18.48 -4.57 -7.15
N LEU A 82 -17.15 -4.40 -7.08
CA LEU A 82 -16.51 -3.10 -7.28
C LEU A 82 -16.64 -2.61 -8.73
N LEU A 83 -16.62 -3.51 -9.71
CA LEU A 83 -16.85 -3.16 -11.11
C LEU A 83 -18.30 -2.75 -11.38
N ASP A 84 -19.26 -3.39 -10.71
CA ASP A 84 -20.69 -3.13 -10.90
C ASP A 84 -21.15 -1.86 -10.15
N GLU A 85 -20.53 -1.55 -9.01
CA GLU A 85 -20.87 -0.40 -8.17
C GLU A 85 -20.28 0.92 -8.67
N TRP A 86 -19.15 0.87 -9.39
CA TRP A 86 -18.42 2.08 -9.78
C TRP A 86 -18.79 2.55 -11.19
N ASP A 87 -19.45 3.71 -11.27
CA ASP A 87 -19.79 4.37 -12.53
C ASP A 87 -18.76 5.46 -12.88
N TRP A 88 -18.03 5.26 -13.99
CA TRP A 88 -17.09 6.24 -14.50
C TRP A 88 -17.81 7.33 -15.29
N SER A 89 -17.55 8.61 -14.99
CA SER A 89 -18.15 9.72 -15.73
C SER A 89 -17.53 9.99 -17.12
N GLU A 90 -16.32 9.47 -17.35
CA GLU A 90 -15.56 9.58 -18.59
C GLU A 90 -15.14 8.15 -18.98
N HIS A 91 -15.36 7.74 -20.23
CA HIS A 91 -15.13 6.35 -20.70
C HIS A 91 -13.93 6.27 -21.65
#